data_AF-A0A3M1V228-F1
#
_entry.id   AF-A0A3M1V228-F1
#
_cell.length_a   1.000
_cell.length_b   1.000
_cell.length_c   1.000
_cell.angle_alpha   90.00
_cell.angle_beta   90.00
_cell.angle_gamma   90.00
#
_symmetry.space_group_name_H-M   'P 1'
#
loop_
_entity.id
_entity.type
_entity.pdbx_description
1 polymer ?
#
loop_
_entity_poly.entity_id
_entity_poly.type
_entity_poly.pdbx_seq_one_letter_code
_entity_poly.pdbx_strand_id
1 'polypeptide(L)'
;MKVLIVTHAGGPIGLGHLSRSLVVARALRDEADAEIHLLIQAEPIQRQELSTLPHEVVPPTEDLCAVTRRNLAAQDYHALVFDLQRSRRPQGWHALTEALRNERIVVAGIDDVLDLRPLLDLAFVPTFYLNPLLAEADDQDTLWGWEYLLLGVAQPRPRPRLGERNALILTGGSDVAGLGARWPTALAARLPEGFHVDWVTGPFSDPPAFPKEGGVSFAEHHAPSGLSSLMSKAGHALTIYGISFFELLYFGIPTVVYSPYGNRDVHQMEALRDAGVALVAETEDEA
;
A
#
# COMPACT_ATOMS: atom_id res chain seq x y z
N MET A 1 -13.34 -18.49 -13.22
CA MET A 1 -12.51 -18.97 -12.08
C MET A 1 -13.00 -18.28 -10.81
N LYS A 2 -13.00 -18.94 -9.64
CA LYS A 2 -13.43 -18.30 -8.39
C LYS A 2 -12.27 -18.12 -7.43
N VAL A 3 -12.05 -16.91 -6.93
CA VAL A 3 -10.87 -16.53 -6.15
C VAL A 3 -11.29 -15.93 -4.80
N LEU A 4 -10.71 -16.46 -3.73
CA LEU A 4 -10.81 -15.88 -2.39
C LEU A 4 -9.58 -15.01 -2.14
N ILE A 5 -9.78 -13.74 -1.80
CA ILE A 5 -8.70 -12.84 -1.41
C ILE A 5 -8.83 -12.54 0.08
N VAL A 6 -7.79 -12.84 0.87
CA VAL A 6 -7.78 -12.63 2.32
C VAL A 6 -6.75 -11.55 2.67
N THR A 7 -7.17 -10.47 3.32
CA THR A 7 -6.29 -9.32 3.58
C THR A 7 -6.56 -8.64 4.92
N HIS A 8 -5.60 -7.84 5.38
CA HIS A 8 -5.71 -7.00 6.57
C HIS A 8 -5.92 -5.52 6.22
N ALA A 9 -6.65 -4.81 7.07
CA ALA A 9 -6.69 -3.34 7.06
C ALA A 9 -7.11 -2.79 8.44
N GLY A 10 -6.82 -1.51 8.71
CA GLY A 10 -7.29 -0.84 9.94
C GLY A 10 -6.25 0.11 10.53
N GLY A 11 -6.58 0.79 11.63
CA GLY A 11 -5.72 1.82 12.24
C GLY A 11 -4.26 1.38 12.46
N PRO A 12 -4.00 0.23 13.12
CA PRO A 12 -2.64 -0.22 13.41
C PRO A 12 -1.81 -0.67 12.20
N ILE A 13 -2.45 -0.89 11.04
CA ILE A 13 -1.83 -1.49 9.84
C ILE A 13 -1.82 -0.48 8.68
N GLY A 14 -2.78 0.42 8.65
CA GLY A 14 -3.12 1.26 7.51
C GLY A 14 -3.97 0.53 6.47
N LEU A 15 -3.94 1.05 5.24
CA LEU A 15 -4.75 0.58 4.11
C LEU A 15 -3.91 -0.06 2.99
N GLY A 16 -2.60 -0.25 3.20
CA GLY A 16 -1.68 -0.70 2.15
C GLY A 16 -2.07 -2.06 1.57
N HIS A 17 -2.21 -3.08 2.42
CA HIS A 17 -2.58 -4.45 2.03
C HIS A 17 -3.94 -4.49 1.29
N LEU A 18 -4.98 -3.85 1.83
CA LEU A 18 -6.28 -3.77 1.16
C LEU A 18 -6.18 -3.06 -0.20
N SER A 19 -5.39 -1.99 -0.32
CA SER A 19 -5.28 -1.25 -1.58
C SER A 19 -4.64 -2.09 -2.69
N ARG A 20 -3.58 -2.85 -2.39
CA ARG A 20 -2.98 -3.79 -3.35
C ARG A 20 -3.89 -4.98 -3.64
N SER A 21 -4.56 -5.52 -2.62
CA SER A 21 -5.53 -6.60 -2.78
C SER A 21 -6.68 -6.21 -3.72
N LEU A 22 -7.13 -4.96 -3.68
CA LEU A 22 -8.13 -4.44 -4.62
C LEU A 22 -7.57 -4.26 -6.04
N VAL A 23 -6.29 -3.95 -6.21
CA VAL A 23 -5.64 -3.96 -7.53
C VAL A 23 -5.66 -5.37 -8.12
N VAL A 24 -5.28 -6.37 -7.32
CA VAL A 24 -5.31 -7.78 -7.73
C VAL A 24 -6.74 -8.25 -8.05
N ALA A 25 -7.70 -7.92 -7.19
CA ALA A 25 -9.12 -8.22 -7.42
C ALA A 25 -9.62 -7.70 -8.77
N ARG A 26 -9.32 -6.42 -9.08
CA ARG A 26 -9.71 -5.80 -10.35
C ARG A 26 -9.01 -6.47 -11.53
N ALA A 27 -7.69 -6.68 -11.45
CA ALA A 27 -6.94 -7.31 -12.54
C ALA A 27 -7.46 -8.74 -12.83
N LEU A 28 -7.69 -9.56 -11.81
CA LEU A 28 -8.23 -10.91 -11.99
C LEU A 28 -9.64 -10.90 -12.58
N ARG A 29 -10.49 -9.97 -12.16
CA ARG A 29 -11.84 -9.83 -12.72
C ARG A 29 -11.79 -9.36 -14.17
N ASP A 30 -11.01 -8.34 -14.46
CA ASP A 30 -11.03 -7.65 -15.75
C ASP A 30 -10.26 -8.41 -16.83
N GLU A 31 -9.16 -9.10 -16.47
CA GLU A 31 -8.29 -9.83 -17.41
C GLU A 31 -8.58 -11.35 -17.46
N ALA A 32 -9.11 -11.94 -16.39
CA ALA A 32 -9.32 -13.40 -16.29
C ALA A 32 -10.78 -13.80 -16.05
N ASP A 33 -11.72 -12.84 -16.11
CA ASP A 33 -13.16 -13.06 -15.84
C ASP A 33 -13.39 -13.85 -14.54
N ALA A 34 -12.59 -13.51 -13.51
CA ALA A 34 -12.63 -14.19 -12.23
C ALA A 34 -13.76 -13.64 -11.34
N GLU A 35 -14.49 -14.54 -10.71
CA GLU A 35 -15.40 -14.21 -9.62
C GLU A 35 -14.58 -14.01 -8.34
N ILE A 36 -14.59 -12.78 -7.80
CA ILE A 36 -13.80 -12.40 -6.64
C ILE A 36 -14.67 -12.34 -5.39
N HIS A 37 -14.18 -12.91 -4.29
CA HIS A 37 -14.69 -12.68 -2.94
C HIS A 37 -13.55 -12.24 -2.03
N LEU A 38 -13.76 -11.17 -1.25
CA LEU A 38 -12.78 -10.67 -0.28
C LEU A 38 -13.17 -11.01 1.15
N LEU A 39 -12.21 -11.50 1.94
CA LEU A 39 -12.26 -11.53 3.40
C LEU A 39 -11.28 -10.49 3.94
N ILE A 40 -11.80 -9.49 4.65
CA ILE A 40 -11.02 -8.35 5.10
C ILE A 40 -11.04 -8.36 6.63
N GLN A 41 -9.93 -8.73 7.27
CA GLN A 41 -9.84 -8.59 8.72
C GLN A 41 -9.53 -7.14 9.08
N ALA A 42 -10.53 -6.43 9.60
CA ALA A 42 -10.45 -5.01 9.86
C ALA A 42 -11.51 -4.48 10.83
N GLU A 43 -11.24 -3.30 11.38
CA GLU A 43 -12.28 -2.40 11.89
C GLU A 43 -13.22 -1.98 10.74
N PRO A 44 -14.42 -1.40 11.02
CA PRO A 44 -15.29 -0.89 9.96
C PRO A 44 -14.57 0.08 9.02
N ILE A 45 -14.52 -0.25 7.73
CA ILE A 45 -13.87 0.56 6.69
C ILE A 45 -14.89 0.95 5.64
N GLN A 46 -14.86 2.22 5.23
CA GLN A 46 -15.64 2.72 4.10
C GLN A 46 -14.73 2.96 2.90
N ARG A 47 -14.92 2.18 1.84
CA ARG A 47 -14.20 2.25 0.56
C ARG A 47 -15.19 2.10 -0.57
N GLN A 48 -15.20 3.03 -1.51
CA GLN A 48 -16.16 3.02 -2.61
C GLN A 48 -15.99 1.75 -3.47
N GLU A 49 -14.76 1.28 -3.65
CA GLU A 49 -14.45 0.11 -4.47
C GLU A 49 -15.07 -1.18 -3.92
N LEU A 50 -15.22 -1.28 -2.59
CA LEU A 50 -15.85 -2.43 -1.94
C LEU A 50 -17.34 -2.55 -2.28
N SER A 51 -18.01 -1.46 -2.67
CA SER A 51 -19.42 -1.50 -3.09
C SER A 51 -19.66 -2.31 -4.37
N THR A 52 -18.60 -2.57 -5.13
CA THR A 52 -18.66 -3.28 -6.42
C THR A 52 -18.12 -4.71 -6.35
N LEU A 53 -17.65 -5.16 -5.18
CA LEU A 53 -17.04 -6.46 -4.99
C LEU A 53 -17.70 -7.20 -3.82
N PRO A 54 -18.06 -8.49 -3.97
CA PRO A 54 -18.46 -9.32 -2.84
C PRO A 54 -17.36 -9.33 -1.77
N HIS A 55 -17.71 -8.96 -0.54
CA HIS A 55 -16.77 -8.94 0.57
C HIS A 55 -17.44 -9.21 1.92
N GLU A 56 -16.68 -9.79 2.83
CA GLU A 56 -17.00 -9.97 4.24
C GLU A 56 -15.93 -9.24 5.07
N VAL A 57 -16.37 -8.37 5.99
CA VAL A 57 -15.47 -7.75 6.97
C VAL A 57 -15.44 -8.64 8.21
N VAL A 58 -14.26 -9.17 8.52
CA VAL A 58 -14.01 -10.03 9.67
C VAL A 58 -13.49 -9.16 10.82
N PRO A 59 -14.16 -9.10 11.98
CA PRO A 59 -13.67 -8.33 13.11
C PRO A 59 -12.26 -8.79 13.55
N PRO A 60 -11.39 -7.89 14.05
CA PRO A 60 -10.05 -8.28 14.50
C PRO A 60 -10.03 -9.29 15.65
N THR A 61 -11.15 -9.43 16.36
CA THR A 61 -11.34 -10.41 17.45
C THR A 61 -11.65 -11.82 16.96
N GLU A 62 -12.02 -12.00 15.70
CA GLU A 62 -12.35 -13.31 15.15
C GLU A 62 -11.11 -14.04 14.59
N ASP A 63 -11.14 -15.37 14.65
CA ASP A 63 -10.09 -16.22 14.07
C ASP A 63 -10.22 -16.25 12.54
N LEU A 64 -9.39 -15.45 11.87
CA LEU A 64 -9.34 -15.37 10.42
C LEU A 64 -9.06 -16.73 9.75
N CYS A 65 -8.28 -17.63 10.37
CA CYS A 65 -8.09 -18.97 9.83
C CYS A 65 -9.38 -19.79 9.83
N ALA A 66 -10.15 -19.71 10.92
CA ALA A 66 -11.43 -20.42 11.02
C ALA A 66 -12.46 -19.88 10.02
N VAL A 67 -12.53 -18.55 9.85
CA VAL A 67 -13.41 -17.91 8.88
C VAL A 67 -13.00 -18.25 7.44
N THR A 68 -11.70 -18.26 7.15
CA THR A 68 -11.17 -18.65 5.83
C THR A 68 -11.53 -20.11 5.51
N ARG A 69 -11.31 -21.05 6.45
CA ARG A 69 -11.72 -22.46 6.27
C ARG A 69 -13.21 -22.62 6.01
N ARG A 70 -14.04 -21.89 6.76
CA ARG A 70 -15.50 -21.92 6.58
C ARG A 70 -15.90 -21.48 5.18
N ASN A 71 -15.29 -20.40 4.68
CA ASN A 71 -15.53 -19.92 3.32
C ASN A 71 -15.08 -20.93 2.27
N LEU A 72 -13.88 -21.48 2.40
CA LEU A 72 -13.34 -22.52 1.50
C LEU A 72 -14.21 -23.78 1.48
N ALA A 73 -14.80 -24.18 2.62
CA ALA A 73 -15.70 -25.33 2.69
C ALA A 73 -17.11 -25.05 2.14
N ALA A 74 -17.52 -23.77 2.07
CA ALA A 74 -18.87 -23.38 1.66
C ALA A 74 -19.00 -23.20 0.14
N GLN A 75 -17.89 -23.01 -0.58
CA GLN A 75 -17.88 -22.66 -2.00
C GLN A 75 -16.65 -23.24 -2.70
N ASP A 76 -16.79 -23.59 -3.98
CA ASP A 76 -15.69 -24.16 -4.77
C ASP A 76 -14.73 -23.07 -5.28
N TYR A 77 -13.80 -22.65 -4.42
CA TYR A 77 -12.71 -21.76 -4.83
C TYR A 77 -11.65 -22.52 -5.63
N HIS A 78 -11.09 -21.83 -6.62
CA HIS A 78 -10.02 -22.34 -7.48
C HIS A 78 -8.67 -21.76 -7.07
N ALA A 79 -8.68 -20.60 -6.41
CA ALA A 79 -7.47 -19.97 -5.89
C ALA A 79 -7.75 -19.23 -4.57
N LEU A 80 -6.72 -19.21 -3.72
CA LEU A 80 -6.61 -18.39 -2.52
C LEU A 80 -5.44 -17.43 -2.70
N VAL A 81 -5.71 -16.13 -2.60
CA VAL A 81 -4.69 -15.08 -2.56
C VAL A 81 -4.70 -14.47 -1.16
N PHE A 82 -3.54 -14.29 -0.54
CA PHE A 82 -3.48 -13.60 0.75
C PHE A 82 -2.42 -12.50 0.81
N ASP A 83 -2.80 -11.38 1.44
CA ASP A 83 -1.95 -10.21 1.68
C ASP A 83 -2.09 -9.82 3.16
N LEU A 84 -1.30 -10.47 4.02
CA LEU A 84 -1.41 -10.39 5.47
C LEU A 84 -0.15 -9.81 6.09
N GLN A 85 -0.29 -8.86 7.00
CA GLN A 85 0.82 -8.35 7.79
C GLN A 85 1.48 -9.48 8.60
N ARG A 86 2.79 -9.68 8.43
CA ARG A 86 3.54 -10.79 9.05
C ARG A 86 3.34 -10.93 10.56
N SER A 87 3.41 -9.82 11.30
CA SER A 87 3.27 -9.81 12.77
C SER A 87 1.86 -10.11 13.27
N ARG A 88 0.85 -10.07 12.39
CA ARG A 88 -0.55 -10.32 12.69
C ARG A 88 -1.09 -11.58 12.01
N ARG A 89 -0.25 -12.30 11.28
CA ARG A 89 -0.65 -13.54 10.61
C ARG A 89 -1.18 -14.54 11.66
N PRO A 90 -2.36 -15.15 11.47
CA PRO A 90 -2.90 -16.08 12.45
C PRO A 90 -1.99 -17.31 12.66
N GLN A 91 -1.89 -17.81 13.89
CA GLN A 91 -1.03 -18.96 14.23
C GLN A 91 -1.33 -20.20 13.36
N GLY A 92 -2.58 -20.42 12.97
CA GLY A 92 -3.00 -21.54 12.14
C GLY A 92 -2.74 -21.38 10.63
N TRP A 93 -2.18 -20.25 10.18
CA TRP A 93 -2.11 -19.92 8.74
C TRP A 93 -1.18 -20.84 7.98
N HIS A 94 -0.03 -21.22 8.56
CA HIS A 94 0.89 -22.17 7.93
C HIS A 94 0.21 -23.53 7.70
N ALA A 95 -0.44 -24.08 8.73
CA ALA A 95 -1.15 -25.36 8.64
C ALA A 95 -2.33 -25.29 7.66
N LEU A 96 -3.02 -24.16 7.57
CA LEU A 96 -4.05 -23.93 6.55
C LEU A 96 -3.44 -23.96 5.14
N THR A 97 -2.37 -23.21 4.92
CA THR A 97 -1.68 -23.12 3.62
C THR A 97 -1.16 -24.49 3.19
N GLU A 98 -0.57 -25.26 4.11
CA GLU A 98 -0.09 -26.62 3.87
C GLU A 98 -1.22 -27.60 3.52
N ALA A 99 -2.37 -27.51 4.20
CA ALA A 99 -3.54 -28.34 3.90
C ALA A 99 -4.04 -28.11 2.46
N LEU A 100 -4.05 -26.85 2.02
CA LEU A 100 -4.55 -26.46 0.69
C LEU A 100 -3.69 -26.97 -0.46
N ARG A 101 -2.39 -27.26 -0.23
CA ARG A 101 -1.52 -27.87 -1.26
C ARG A 101 -1.98 -29.25 -1.71
N ASN A 102 -2.68 -29.97 -0.83
CA ASN A 102 -3.23 -31.28 -1.16
C ASN A 102 -4.60 -31.16 -1.87
N GLU A 103 -5.13 -29.95 -1.98
CA GLU A 103 -6.34 -29.62 -2.68
C GLU A 103 -6.00 -29.05 -4.07
N ARG A 104 -6.97 -29.00 -4.99
CA ARG A 104 -6.77 -28.41 -6.33
C ARG A 104 -6.90 -26.87 -6.30
N ILE A 105 -6.43 -26.24 -5.23
CA ILE A 105 -6.54 -24.80 -5.00
C ILE A 105 -5.16 -24.18 -5.20
N VAL A 106 -5.06 -23.21 -6.11
CA VAL A 106 -3.83 -22.42 -6.29
C VAL A 106 -3.69 -21.46 -5.13
N VAL A 107 -2.53 -21.46 -4.46
CA VAL A 107 -2.26 -20.62 -3.30
C VAL A 107 -1.20 -19.58 -3.64
N ALA A 108 -1.58 -18.30 -3.60
CA ALA A 108 -0.69 -17.18 -3.84
C ALA A 108 -0.59 -16.26 -2.61
N GLY A 109 0.61 -15.73 -2.36
CA GLY A 109 0.88 -14.76 -1.30
C GLY A 109 1.36 -13.42 -1.85
N ILE A 110 1.05 -12.32 -1.18
CA ILE A 110 1.49 -10.95 -1.54
C ILE A 110 2.33 -10.32 -0.42
N ASP A 111 3.43 -9.66 -0.81
CA ASP A 111 4.31 -8.83 0.04
C ASP A 111 5.17 -9.65 1.03
N ASP A 112 4.83 -9.63 2.32
CA ASP A 112 5.58 -10.31 3.38
C ASP A 112 5.29 -11.83 3.42
N VAL A 113 5.56 -12.54 2.34
CA VAL A 113 5.19 -13.96 2.16
C VAL A 113 6.35 -14.90 1.87
N LEU A 114 7.57 -14.38 1.77
CA LEU A 114 8.76 -15.18 1.44
C LEU A 114 9.03 -16.29 2.46
N ASP A 115 8.62 -16.10 3.72
CA ASP A 115 8.72 -17.13 4.77
C ASP A 115 7.74 -18.29 4.57
N LEU A 116 6.71 -18.13 3.73
CA LEU A 116 5.76 -19.16 3.34
C LEU A 116 6.03 -19.72 1.95
N ARG A 117 7.06 -19.25 1.23
CA ARG A 117 7.32 -19.57 -0.18
C ARG A 117 7.22 -21.07 -0.52
N PRO A 118 7.75 -22.03 0.26
CA PRO A 118 7.63 -23.47 -0.03
C PRO A 118 6.20 -24.02 -0.04
N LEU A 119 5.24 -23.24 0.46
CA LEU A 119 3.83 -23.59 0.51
C LEU A 119 2.98 -22.90 -0.55
N LEU A 120 3.58 -22.00 -1.33
CA LEU A 120 2.86 -21.19 -2.33
C LEU A 120 3.09 -21.75 -3.72
N ASP A 121 2.08 -21.65 -4.57
CA ASP A 121 2.23 -21.79 -6.00
C ASP A 121 2.77 -20.49 -6.63
N LEU A 122 2.55 -19.34 -5.98
CA LEU A 122 3.06 -18.05 -6.41
C LEU A 122 3.34 -17.12 -5.22
N ALA A 123 4.53 -16.55 -5.16
CA ALA A 123 4.85 -15.44 -4.28
C ALA A 123 4.95 -14.15 -5.09
N PHE A 124 4.16 -13.15 -4.73
CA PHE A 124 4.14 -11.86 -5.39
C PHE A 124 4.65 -10.79 -4.43
N VAL A 125 5.86 -10.28 -4.64
CA VAL A 125 6.47 -9.28 -3.75
C VAL A 125 6.46 -7.93 -4.48
N PRO A 126 5.50 -7.02 -4.19
CA PRO A 126 5.32 -5.76 -4.91
C PRO A 126 6.36 -4.72 -4.46
N THR A 127 7.63 -5.06 -4.64
CA THR A 127 8.80 -4.25 -4.32
C THR A 127 9.73 -4.22 -5.53
N PHE A 128 10.39 -3.09 -5.74
CA PHE A 128 11.45 -2.99 -6.75
C PHE A 128 12.79 -3.57 -6.25
N TYR A 129 12.94 -3.69 -4.93
CA TYR A 129 14.14 -4.20 -4.28
C TYR A 129 13.80 -5.43 -3.44
N LEU A 130 14.46 -6.54 -3.77
CA LEU A 130 14.44 -7.76 -2.98
C LEU A 130 15.81 -7.94 -2.33
N ASN A 131 15.85 -8.21 -1.03
CA ASN A 131 17.10 -8.47 -0.33
C ASN A 131 17.85 -9.62 -1.03
N PRO A 132 19.12 -9.45 -1.45
CA PRO A 132 19.87 -10.49 -2.13
C PRO A 132 19.90 -11.83 -1.38
N LEU A 133 19.96 -11.81 -0.05
CA LEU A 133 19.92 -13.03 0.77
C LEU A 133 18.58 -13.79 0.67
N LEU A 134 17.51 -13.09 0.29
CA LEU A 134 16.20 -13.67 0.00
C LEU A 134 16.02 -13.97 -1.49
N ALA A 135 16.84 -13.37 -2.37
CA ALA A 135 16.79 -13.50 -3.81
C ALA A 135 17.65 -14.64 -4.37
N GLU A 136 18.54 -15.25 -3.57
CA GLU A 136 19.38 -16.39 -4.00
C GLU A 136 18.56 -17.66 -4.33
N ALA A 137 17.27 -17.68 -4.03
CA ALA A 137 16.35 -18.63 -4.62
C ALA A 137 15.94 -18.11 -6.01
N ASP A 138 16.67 -18.50 -7.06
CA ASP A 138 16.27 -18.37 -8.47
C ASP A 138 15.00 -19.22 -8.68
N ASP A 139 13.88 -18.66 -8.26
CA ASP A 139 12.62 -19.35 -8.12
C ASP A 139 11.60 -18.71 -9.04
N GLN A 140 11.27 -19.41 -10.12
CA GLN A 140 10.40 -18.92 -11.19
C GLN A 140 9.01 -18.52 -10.70
N ASP A 141 8.59 -18.96 -9.51
CA ASP A 141 7.30 -18.60 -8.93
C ASP A 141 7.38 -17.48 -7.88
N THR A 142 8.46 -16.70 -7.85
CA THR A 142 8.54 -15.43 -7.11
C THR A 142 8.60 -14.23 -8.07
N LEU A 143 7.53 -13.45 -8.10
CA LEU A 143 7.40 -12.24 -8.93
C LEU A 143 7.72 -10.99 -8.12
N TRP A 144 8.70 -10.22 -8.56
CA TRP A 144 9.17 -8.99 -7.89
C TRP A 144 9.93 -8.12 -8.89
N GLY A 145 10.02 -6.81 -8.61
CA GLY A 145 10.61 -5.84 -9.51
C GLY A 145 9.66 -4.70 -9.83
N TRP A 146 10.15 -3.74 -10.63
CA TRP A 146 9.39 -2.55 -11.03
C TRP A 146 8.10 -2.89 -11.78
N GLU A 147 8.14 -3.95 -12.57
CA GLU A 147 7.03 -4.44 -13.40
C GLU A 147 5.94 -5.16 -12.59
N TYR A 148 6.23 -5.53 -11.33
CA TYR A 148 5.31 -6.21 -10.43
C TYR A 148 4.81 -5.30 -9.31
N LEU A 149 4.86 -3.97 -9.46
CA LEU A 149 4.24 -3.07 -8.49
C LEU A 149 2.70 -3.07 -8.64
N LEU A 150 1.98 -3.30 -7.54
CA LEU A 150 0.51 -3.30 -7.49
C LEU A 150 -0.03 -1.88 -7.25
N LEU A 151 -0.01 -1.06 -8.31
CA LEU A 151 -0.39 0.36 -8.24
C LEU A 151 -1.89 0.58 -8.51
N GLY A 152 -2.54 1.42 -7.71
CA GLY A 152 -3.94 1.81 -7.85
C GLY A 152 -4.19 2.92 -8.87
N VAL A 153 -3.41 2.98 -9.95
CA VAL A 153 -3.43 4.09 -10.92
C VAL A 153 -4.39 3.81 -12.08
N ALA A 154 -5.43 4.63 -12.20
CA ALA A 154 -6.43 4.49 -13.27
C ALA A 154 -6.27 5.53 -14.40
N GLN A 155 -5.40 6.53 -14.21
CA GLN A 155 -5.26 7.65 -15.13
C GLN A 155 -3.98 7.56 -15.95
N PRO A 156 -4.00 8.00 -17.22
CA PRO A 156 -2.79 8.10 -18.02
C PRO A 156 -1.79 9.06 -17.36
N ARG A 157 -0.50 8.83 -17.62
CA ARG A 157 0.59 9.67 -17.10
C ARG A 157 0.38 11.13 -17.52
N PRO A 158 0.30 12.10 -16.58
CA PRO A 158 0.22 13.50 -16.91
C PRO A 158 1.54 13.97 -17.56
N ARG A 159 1.49 15.12 -18.23
CA ARG A 159 2.72 15.79 -18.63
C ARG A 159 3.39 16.38 -17.38
N PRO A 160 4.73 16.31 -17.27
CA PRO A 160 5.46 16.93 -16.16
C PRO A 160 5.13 18.43 -16.04
N ARG A 161 4.86 18.90 -14.82
CA ARG A 161 4.53 20.29 -14.49
C ARG A 161 5.67 20.97 -13.75
N LEU A 162 6.82 21.11 -14.44
CA LEU A 162 8.00 21.72 -13.86
C LEU A 162 7.73 23.20 -13.52
N GLY A 163 8.05 23.60 -12.28
CA GLY A 163 7.96 24.98 -11.83
C GLY A 163 6.64 25.39 -11.15
N GLU A 164 5.68 24.47 -10.97
CA GLU A 164 4.49 24.76 -10.16
C GLU A 164 4.85 24.91 -8.68
N ARG A 165 4.28 25.92 -8.02
CA ARG A 165 4.46 26.20 -6.59
C ARG A 165 3.45 25.46 -5.73
N ASN A 166 3.32 24.16 -5.97
CA ASN A 166 2.49 23.29 -5.17
C ASN A 166 3.20 21.98 -4.82
N ALA A 167 2.84 21.41 -3.67
CA ALA A 167 3.26 20.08 -3.26
C ALA A 167 2.09 19.28 -2.69
N LEU A 168 2.09 17.99 -2.97
CA LEU A 168 1.22 17.01 -2.35
C LEU A 168 1.97 16.32 -1.19
N ILE A 169 1.37 16.31 0.00
CA ILE A 169 1.96 15.69 1.19
C ILE A 169 1.16 14.45 1.60
N LEU A 170 1.86 13.32 1.71
CA LEU A 170 1.26 12.02 2.01
C LEU A 170 1.97 11.36 3.21
N THR A 171 1.29 11.30 4.36
CA THR A 171 1.82 10.69 5.60
C THR A 171 1.28 9.28 5.87
N GLY A 172 0.54 8.71 4.91
CA GLY A 172 -0.06 7.38 4.99
C GLY A 172 -1.45 7.37 5.61
N GLY A 173 -2.11 6.21 5.58
CA GLY A 173 -3.52 6.07 5.98
C GLY A 173 -3.80 6.27 7.48
N SER A 174 -2.77 6.15 8.32
CA SER A 174 -2.88 6.25 9.78
C SER A 174 -1.88 7.24 10.40
N ASP A 175 -0.97 7.83 9.62
CA ASP A 175 0.11 8.71 10.13
C ASP A 175 0.76 8.22 11.43
N VAL A 176 1.24 6.97 11.44
CA VAL A 176 1.74 6.29 12.66
C VAL A 176 2.89 7.07 13.33
N ALA A 177 3.63 7.88 12.57
CA ALA A 177 4.75 8.67 13.06
C ALA A 177 4.35 10.09 13.55
N GLY A 178 3.06 10.43 13.47
CA GLY A 178 2.52 11.72 13.89
C GLY A 178 3.11 12.91 13.12
N LEU A 179 3.41 12.72 11.84
CA LEU A 179 4.04 13.74 10.99
C LEU A 179 3.09 14.93 10.77
N GLY A 180 1.77 14.69 10.76
CA GLY A 180 0.74 15.75 10.66
C GLY A 180 0.78 16.77 11.79
N ALA A 181 1.36 16.43 12.94
CA ALA A 181 1.55 17.38 14.04
C ALA A 181 2.78 18.29 13.84
N ARG A 182 3.76 17.89 13.02
CA ARG A 182 5.09 18.54 12.93
C ARG A 182 5.37 19.16 11.56
N TRP A 183 5.15 18.39 10.50
CA TRP A 183 5.46 18.78 9.14
C TRP A 183 4.77 20.06 8.68
N PRO A 184 3.48 20.33 8.95
CA PRO A 184 2.87 21.57 8.49
C PRO A 184 3.62 22.83 8.95
N THR A 185 4.08 22.87 10.20
CA THR A 185 4.87 23.99 10.73
C THR A 185 6.26 24.04 10.10
N ALA A 186 6.92 22.88 9.98
CA ALA A 186 8.25 22.78 9.37
C ALA A 186 8.26 23.22 7.90
N LEU A 187 7.24 22.84 7.13
CA LEU A 187 7.04 23.19 5.73
C LEU A 187 6.73 24.68 5.58
N ALA A 188 5.83 25.23 6.40
CA ALA A 188 5.51 26.66 6.35
C ALA A 188 6.72 27.58 6.62
N ALA A 189 7.69 27.10 7.41
CA ALA A 189 8.92 27.84 7.71
C ALA A 189 9.98 27.76 6.59
N ARG A 190 9.93 26.73 5.73
CA ARG A 190 10.97 26.43 4.73
C ARG A 190 10.53 26.71 3.28
N LEU A 191 9.24 26.58 2.99
CA LEU A 191 8.68 26.82 1.67
C LEU A 191 8.54 28.32 1.38
N PRO A 192 8.69 28.75 0.12
CA PRO A 192 8.59 30.15 -0.25
C PRO A 192 7.16 30.67 -0.10
N GLU A 193 7.02 31.99 0.01
CA GLU A 193 5.72 32.65 -0.01
C GLU A 193 4.95 32.35 -1.32
N GLY A 194 3.64 32.18 -1.18
CA GLY A 194 2.72 31.82 -2.26
C GLY A 194 2.71 30.33 -2.61
N PHE A 195 3.40 29.48 -1.86
CA PHE A 195 3.38 28.04 -2.09
C PHE A 195 2.06 27.41 -1.59
N HIS A 196 1.56 26.43 -2.32
CA HIS A 196 0.33 25.70 -2.00
C HIS A 196 0.63 24.26 -1.59
N VAL A 197 0.05 23.80 -0.49
CA VAL A 197 0.23 22.45 0.02
C VAL A 197 -1.10 21.73 0.04
N ASP A 198 -1.26 20.74 -0.82
CA ASP A 198 -2.33 19.75 -0.73
C ASP A 198 -1.92 18.68 0.28
N TRP A 199 -2.59 18.66 1.44
CA TRP A 199 -2.31 17.72 2.51
C TRP A 199 -3.35 16.59 2.53
N VAL A 200 -2.92 15.34 2.47
CA VAL A 200 -3.84 14.20 2.59
C VAL A 200 -3.84 13.66 4.02
N THR A 201 -5.01 13.69 4.65
CA THR A 201 -5.22 13.07 5.97
C THR A 201 -5.83 11.69 5.76
N GLY A 202 -5.16 10.65 6.27
CA GLY A 202 -5.65 9.28 6.21
C GLY A 202 -6.90 9.06 7.08
N PRO A 203 -7.74 8.05 6.80
CA PRO A 203 -8.97 7.80 7.55
C PRO A 203 -8.76 7.39 9.02
N PHE A 204 -7.52 7.04 9.39
CA PHE A 204 -7.14 6.67 10.76
C PHE A 204 -6.13 7.65 11.37
N SER A 205 -5.87 8.78 10.71
CA SER A 205 -4.93 9.80 11.17
C SER A 205 -5.65 10.86 12.01
N ASP A 206 -4.94 11.43 12.98
CA ASP A 206 -5.38 12.67 13.62
C ASP A 206 -5.33 13.84 12.63
N PRO A 207 -6.17 14.87 12.81
CA PRO A 207 -6.10 16.09 12.00
C PRO A 207 -4.73 16.76 12.08
N PRO A 208 -4.18 17.26 10.96
CA PRO A 208 -2.90 17.95 10.93
C PRO A 208 -2.94 19.31 11.64
N ALA A 209 -1.81 19.72 12.20
CA ALA A 209 -1.66 20.99 12.91
C ALA A 209 -1.20 22.11 11.96
N PHE A 210 -2.12 22.65 11.15
CA PHE A 210 -1.78 23.74 10.22
C PHE A 210 -1.44 25.05 10.96
N PRO A 211 -0.37 25.76 10.55
CA PRO A 211 -0.07 27.09 11.09
C PRO A 211 -1.15 28.09 10.67
N LYS A 212 -1.51 29.00 11.58
CA LYS A 212 -2.55 30.02 11.34
C LYS A 212 -2.06 31.21 10.51
N GLU A 213 -0.75 31.43 10.51
CA GLU A 213 -0.09 32.54 9.84
C GLU A 213 1.08 31.99 9.03
N GLY A 214 1.34 32.60 7.88
CA GLY A 214 2.44 32.21 7.00
C GLY A 214 2.15 32.53 5.54
N GLY A 215 3.21 32.52 4.72
CA GLY A 215 3.11 32.72 3.27
C GLY A 215 2.67 31.46 2.51
N VAL A 216 2.46 30.34 3.19
CA VAL A 216 2.11 29.04 2.59
C VAL A 216 0.65 28.73 2.88
N SER A 217 -0.08 28.30 1.85
CA SER A 217 -1.48 27.88 1.99
C SER A 217 -1.58 26.36 2.08
N PHE A 218 -2.46 25.86 2.96
CA PHE A 218 -2.73 24.44 3.13
C PHE A 218 -4.18 24.14 2.73
N ALA A 219 -4.38 23.07 1.97
CA ALA A 219 -5.69 22.47 1.69
C ALA A 219 -5.70 21.03 2.19
N GLU A 220 -6.60 20.71 3.11
CA GLU A 220 -6.76 19.36 3.62
C GLU A 220 -7.72 18.53 2.77
N HIS A 221 -7.28 17.33 2.42
CA HIS A 221 -8.06 16.29 1.77
C HIS A 221 -8.18 15.11 2.73
N HIS A 222 -9.26 15.08 3.50
CA HIS A 222 -9.51 14.01 4.46
C HIS A 222 -10.08 12.76 3.77
N ALA A 223 -9.37 11.64 3.88
CA ALA A 223 -9.73 10.32 3.36
C ALA A 223 -10.34 10.36 1.94
N PRO A 224 -9.63 10.95 0.94
CA PRO A 224 -10.16 11.05 -0.42
C PRO A 224 -10.43 9.65 -0.99
N SER A 225 -11.46 9.52 -1.83
CA SER A 225 -11.82 8.25 -2.46
C SER A 225 -10.76 7.70 -3.43
N GLY A 226 -9.75 8.50 -3.76
CA GLY A 226 -8.57 8.10 -4.51
C GLY A 226 -7.55 9.24 -4.62
N LEU A 227 -6.29 8.88 -4.86
CA LEU A 227 -5.18 9.86 -4.90
C LEU A 227 -4.81 10.31 -6.31
N SER A 228 -5.18 9.56 -7.37
CA SER A 228 -4.73 9.84 -8.75
C SER A 228 -5.05 11.27 -9.23
N SER A 229 -6.20 11.82 -8.86
CA SER A 229 -6.60 13.19 -9.24
C SER A 229 -5.74 14.26 -8.54
N LEU A 230 -5.30 14.00 -7.30
CA LEU A 230 -4.41 14.89 -6.55
C LEU A 230 -2.97 14.75 -7.06
N MET A 231 -2.48 13.51 -7.17
CA MET A 231 -1.14 13.20 -7.67
C MET A 231 -0.90 13.77 -9.07
N SER A 232 -1.86 13.65 -9.99
CA SER A 232 -1.71 14.15 -11.38
C SER A 232 -1.67 15.67 -11.50
N LYS A 233 -2.04 16.40 -10.45
CA LYS A 233 -2.01 17.87 -10.38
C LYS A 233 -0.85 18.41 -9.55
N ALA A 234 -0.12 17.54 -8.86
CA ALA A 234 0.98 17.95 -8.00
C ALA A 234 2.19 18.39 -8.85
N GLY A 235 2.81 19.51 -8.51
CA GLY A 235 4.11 19.91 -9.05
C GLY A 235 5.27 19.16 -8.38
N HIS A 236 5.14 18.90 -7.08
CA HIS A 236 6.10 18.17 -6.25
C HIS A 236 5.33 17.27 -5.26
N ALA A 237 6.01 16.30 -4.67
CA ALA A 237 5.45 15.55 -3.56
C ALA A 237 6.48 15.30 -2.46
N LEU A 238 6.00 15.29 -1.21
CA LEU A 238 6.72 14.74 -0.06
C LEU A 238 5.84 13.62 0.50
N THR A 239 6.39 12.41 0.54
CA THR A 239 5.65 11.22 0.95
C THR A 239 6.51 10.35 1.84
N ILE A 240 5.85 9.59 2.71
CA ILE A 240 6.51 8.46 3.34
C ILE A 240 6.72 7.31 2.33
N TYR A 241 7.68 6.42 2.60
CA TYR A 241 7.92 5.21 1.82
C TYR A 241 6.71 4.25 1.92
N GLY A 242 6.18 3.85 0.77
CA GLY A 242 4.99 2.99 0.65
C GLY A 242 4.40 3.01 -0.76
N ILE A 243 3.20 2.44 -0.95
CA ILE A 243 2.59 2.32 -2.29
C ILE A 243 2.39 3.69 -2.96
N SER A 244 1.93 4.69 -2.22
CA SER A 244 1.68 6.03 -2.76
C SER A 244 2.93 6.71 -3.32
N PHE A 245 4.11 6.38 -2.79
CA PHE A 245 5.37 6.82 -3.38
C PHE A 245 5.57 6.25 -4.79
N PHE A 246 5.33 4.95 -4.99
CA PHE A 246 5.44 4.34 -6.32
C PHE A 246 4.36 4.85 -7.29
N GLU A 247 3.16 5.18 -6.78
CA GLU A 247 2.11 5.83 -7.59
C GLU A 247 2.55 7.24 -8.06
N LEU A 248 3.24 8.01 -7.21
CA LEU A 248 3.84 9.30 -7.59
C LEU A 248 4.92 9.13 -8.67
N LEU A 249 5.78 8.11 -8.55
CA LEU A 249 6.75 7.77 -9.59
C LEU A 249 6.08 7.41 -10.92
N TYR A 250 4.99 6.64 -10.88
CA TYR A 250 4.22 6.32 -12.08
C TYR A 250 3.70 7.57 -12.79
N PHE A 251 3.24 8.57 -12.04
CA PHE A 251 2.80 9.86 -12.56
C PHE A 251 3.95 10.79 -12.96
N GLY A 252 5.21 10.42 -12.69
CA GLY A 252 6.38 11.22 -12.99
C GLY A 252 6.49 12.48 -12.12
N ILE A 253 5.97 12.43 -10.89
CA ILE A 253 6.01 13.56 -9.96
C ILE A 253 7.39 13.63 -9.28
N PRO A 254 8.11 14.76 -9.33
CA PRO A 254 9.30 14.98 -8.53
C PRO A 254 8.99 14.79 -7.05
N THR A 255 9.59 13.78 -6.44
CA THR A 255 9.20 13.30 -5.12
C THR A 255 10.38 13.25 -4.16
N VAL A 256 10.18 13.80 -2.96
CA VAL A 256 11.00 13.52 -1.77
C VAL A 256 10.34 12.37 -1.02
N VAL A 257 11.11 11.34 -0.69
CA VAL A 257 10.64 10.17 0.06
C VAL A 257 11.40 10.03 1.37
N TYR A 258 10.65 9.77 2.44
CA TYR A 258 11.18 9.56 3.78
C TYR A 258 10.61 8.26 4.38
N SER A 259 11.41 7.51 5.15
CA SER A 259 10.89 6.37 5.92
C SER A 259 10.97 6.68 7.42
N PRO A 260 9.82 6.91 8.09
CA PRO A 260 9.81 7.17 9.53
C PRO A 260 9.94 5.88 10.37
N TYR A 261 10.20 4.72 9.75
CA TYR A 261 10.05 3.41 10.38
C TYR A 261 11.38 2.83 10.90
N GLY A 262 12.32 3.72 11.27
CA GLY A 262 13.65 3.35 11.74
C GLY A 262 14.39 2.52 10.69
N ASN A 263 14.95 1.38 11.13
CA ASN A 263 15.81 0.56 10.26
C ASN A 263 15.04 -0.38 9.32
N ARG A 264 13.70 -0.34 9.32
CA ARG A 264 12.87 -1.32 8.58
C ARG A 264 13.13 -1.27 7.07
N ASP A 265 13.27 -0.06 6.53
CA ASP A 265 13.29 0.17 5.08
C ASP A 265 14.69 0.60 4.58
N VAL A 266 15.74 0.48 5.40
CA VAL A 266 17.09 1.05 5.09
C VAL A 266 17.61 0.58 3.74
N HIS A 267 17.57 -0.73 3.47
CA HIS A 267 18.08 -1.27 2.21
C HIS A 267 17.24 -0.84 1.00
N GLN A 268 15.92 -0.71 1.16
CA GLN A 268 15.05 -0.19 0.12
C GLN A 268 15.36 1.29 -0.13
N MET A 269 15.61 2.09 0.91
CA MET A 269 15.95 3.50 0.78
C MET A 269 17.33 3.71 0.14
N GLU A 270 18.32 2.87 0.47
CA GLU A 270 19.63 2.81 -0.22
C GLU A 270 19.46 2.49 -1.71
N ALA A 271 18.70 1.43 -2.03
CA ALA A 271 18.44 1.04 -3.41
C ALA A 271 17.66 2.10 -4.20
N LEU A 272 16.74 2.84 -3.56
CA LEU A 272 16.05 3.98 -4.19
C LEU A 272 17.00 5.12 -4.53
N ARG A 273 17.95 5.40 -3.64
CA ARG A 273 18.96 6.45 -3.85
C ARG A 273 19.84 6.10 -5.05
N ASP A 274 20.30 4.86 -5.13
CA ASP A 274 21.11 4.36 -6.24
C ASP A 274 20.32 4.38 -7.57
N ALA A 275 19.02 4.10 -7.53
CA ALA A 275 18.15 4.16 -8.70
C ALA A 275 17.94 5.60 -9.22
N GLY A 276 18.14 6.64 -8.40
CA GLY A 276 18.07 8.04 -8.82
C GLY A 276 16.67 8.49 -9.27
N VAL A 277 15.61 7.80 -8.82
CA VAL A 277 14.21 8.07 -9.23
C VAL A 277 13.50 9.08 -8.32
N ALA A 278 14.06 9.39 -7.16
CA ALA A 278 13.51 10.31 -6.17
C ALA A 278 14.64 10.90 -5.29
N LEU A 279 14.33 11.96 -4.55
CA LEU A 279 15.19 12.44 -3.46
C LEU A 279 14.88 11.63 -2.21
N VAL A 280 15.90 11.00 -1.62
CA VAL A 280 15.75 10.11 -0.46
C VAL A 280 16.27 10.81 0.78
N ALA A 281 15.36 11.23 1.67
CA ALA A 281 15.70 11.86 2.94
C ALA A 281 16.09 10.80 3.99
N GLU A 282 17.20 11.01 4.69
CA GLU A 282 17.66 10.14 5.79
C GLU A 282 17.01 10.51 7.11
N THR A 283 16.65 11.79 7.26
CA THR A 283 16.07 12.33 8.49
C THR A 283 14.79 13.11 8.21
N GLU A 284 13.98 13.32 9.24
CA GLU A 284 12.77 14.15 9.14
C GLU A 284 13.10 15.61 8.75
N ASP A 285 14.28 16.13 9.13
CA ASP A 285 14.70 17.50 8.80
C ASP A 285 15.22 17.66 7.37
N GLU A 286 15.74 16.58 6.77
CA GLU A 286 16.14 16.53 5.36
C GLU A 286 14.93 16.38 4.42
N ALA A 287 13.83 15.81 4.92
CA ALA A 287 12.57 15.64 4.20
C ALA A 287 11.85 16.99 4.03
#